data_AF-A0A7W1Q7F4-F1
#
_entry.id   AF-A0A7W1Q7F4-F1
#
_cell.length_a   1.000
_cell.length_b   1.000
_cell.length_c   1.000
_cell.angle_alpha   90.00
_cell.angle_beta   90.00
_cell.angle_gamma   90.00
#
_symmetry.space_group_name_H-M   'P 1'
#
loop_
_entity.id
_entity.type
_entity.pdbx_description
1 polymer ?
#
loop_
_entity_poly.entity_id
_entity_poly.type
_entity_poly.pdbx_seq_one_letter_code
_entity_poly.pdbx_strand_id
1 'polypeptide(L)'
;AKTDPAHERLREMFRRHEVDRRYLALVRGRVGPDRFRIDAPLERERARVRVRVATGREATTEVFVREALDRATLVEAAPRTGRTHQIRVHLASIGHPVLGDRAYGGGGDQATRLGLTRPFLHSWRIGFDHPVTGERVEREDPLPDDLARALRLAGDG
;
A
#
# COMPACT_ATOMS: atom_id res chain seq x y z
N ALA A 1 3.61 7.88 21.69
CA ALA A 1 4.45 7.18 22.68
C ALA A 1 4.77 8.14 23.82
N LYS A 2 4.68 7.71 25.09
CA LYS A 2 4.99 8.53 26.27
C LYS A 2 6.34 8.12 26.90
N THR A 3 7.43 8.11 26.12
CA THR A 3 8.83 8.12 26.58
C THR A 3 9.78 8.30 25.38
N ASP A 4 10.78 9.17 25.51
CA ASP A 4 11.70 9.60 24.44
C ASP A 4 12.58 8.49 23.81
N PRO A 5 13.13 7.50 24.56
CA PRO A 5 14.04 6.49 23.97
C PRO A 5 13.35 5.47 23.06
N ALA A 6 12.11 5.08 23.39
CA ALA A 6 11.35 4.11 22.60
C ALA A 6 10.97 4.70 21.23
N HIS A 7 10.67 6.01 21.19
CA HIS A 7 10.33 6.73 19.97
C HIS A 7 11.51 6.85 19.01
N GLU A 8 12.72 7.09 19.53
CA GLU A 8 13.95 7.13 18.72
C GLU A 8 14.30 5.76 18.13
N ARG A 9 14.22 4.70 18.93
CA ARG A 9 14.47 3.32 18.46
C ARG A 9 13.46 2.91 17.38
N LEU A 10 12.18 3.20 17.57
CA LEU A 10 11.16 2.97 16.54
C LEU A 10 11.49 3.72 15.25
N ARG A 11 11.83 5.02 15.33
CA ARG A 11 12.25 5.80 14.16
C ARG A 11 13.45 5.16 13.44
N GLU A 12 14.41 4.63 14.18
CA GLU A 12 15.55 3.93 13.60
C GLU A 12 15.16 2.64 12.89
N MET A 13 14.28 1.82 13.47
CA MET A 13 13.76 0.61 12.83
C MET A 13 13.05 0.93 11.50
N PHE A 14 12.29 2.04 11.44
CA PHE A 14 11.70 2.53 10.20
C PHE A 14 12.75 2.93 9.16
N ARG A 15 13.87 3.53 9.58
CA ARG A 15 15.00 3.89 8.70
C ARG A 15 15.76 2.66 8.20
N ARG A 16 15.88 1.62 9.03
CA ARG A 16 16.60 0.37 8.72
C ARG A 16 15.74 -0.67 8.01
N HIS A 17 14.48 -0.34 7.71
CA HIS A 17 13.52 -1.24 7.05
C HIS A 17 13.23 -2.53 7.85
N GLU A 18 13.35 -2.46 9.17
CA GLU A 18 13.12 -3.59 10.10
C GLU A 18 11.64 -3.75 10.49
N VAL A 19 10.79 -2.82 10.04
CA VAL A 19 9.34 -2.87 10.24
C VAL A 19 8.68 -3.48 8.99
N ASP A 20 8.10 -4.66 9.16
CA ASP A 20 7.23 -5.28 8.15
C ASP A 20 5.88 -4.56 8.15
N ARG A 21 5.52 -3.97 7.01
CA ARG A 21 4.26 -3.25 6.84
C ARG A 21 3.53 -3.87 5.67
N ARG A 22 2.31 -4.33 5.90
CA ARG A 22 1.46 -4.93 4.87
C ARG A 22 0.21 -4.09 4.69
N TYR A 23 -0.13 -3.85 3.44
CA TYR A 23 -1.27 -3.04 3.06
C TYR A 23 -2.19 -3.84 2.16
N LEU A 24 -3.49 -3.78 2.39
CA LEU A 24 -4.48 -4.26 1.43
C LEU A 24 -4.81 -3.12 0.47
N ALA A 25 -4.82 -3.42 -0.83
CA ALA A 25 -5.22 -2.50 -1.86
C ALA A 25 -6.16 -3.17 -2.86
N LEU A 26 -7.28 -2.52 -3.17
CA LEU A 26 -8.14 -2.93 -4.29
C LEU A 26 -7.72 -2.14 -5.52
N VAL A 27 -7.23 -2.83 -6.54
CA VAL A 27 -6.70 -2.20 -7.75
C VAL A 27 -7.56 -2.50 -8.97
N ARG A 28 -7.50 -1.63 -9.97
CA ARG A 28 -8.22 -1.80 -11.23
C ARG A 28 -7.65 -2.95 -12.06
N GLY A 29 -8.55 -3.73 -12.65
CA GLY A 29 -8.22 -4.80 -13.58
C GLY A 29 -7.68 -6.05 -12.91
N ARG A 30 -7.16 -6.96 -13.71
CA ARG A 30 -6.55 -8.22 -13.26
C ARG A 30 -5.05 -8.04 -13.14
N VAL A 31 -4.52 -8.27 -11.94
CA VAL A 31 -3.08 -8.28 -11.68
C VAL A 31 -2.57 -9.71 -11.80
N GLY A 32 -1.44 -9.89 -12.47
CA GLY A 32 -0.68 -11.13 -12.47
C GLY A 32 0.81 -10.84 -12.70
N PRO A 33 1.72 -11.73 -12.30
CA PRO A 33 1.53 -13.02 -11.60
C PRO A 33 1.10 -12.87 -10.12
N ASP A 34 0.83 -13.97 -9.42
CA ASP A 34 0.35 -13.98 -8.02
C ASP A 34 1.31 -13.32 -7.03
N ARG A 35 2.60 -13.26 -7.36
CA ARG A 35 3.61 -12.53 -6.59
C ARG A 35 4.62 -11.90 -7.52
N PHE A 36 4.91 -10.63 -7.30
CA PHE A 36 5.94 -9.91 -8.04
C PHE A 36 6.47 -8.71 -7.26
N ARG A 37 7.48 -8.04 -7.81
CA ARG A 37 8.14 -6.88 -7.21
C ARG A 37 8.12 -5.72 -8.21
N ILE A 38 7.87 -4.52 -7.69
CA ILE A 38 7.95 -3.27 -8.46
C ILE A 38 9.15 -2.50 -7.94
N ASP A 39 10.22 -2.45 -8.75
CA ASP A 39 11.42 -1.65 -8.51
C ASP A 39 11.39 -0.43 -9.42
N ALA A 40 10.88 0.68 -8.89
CA ALA A 40 10.64 1.89 -9.66
C ALA A 40 11.02 3.09 -8.81
N PRO A 41 12.18 3.74 -9.05
CA PRO A 41 12.61 4.87 -8.24
C PRO A 41 11.59 6.01 -8.28
N LEU A 42 11.38 6.66 -7.14
CA LEU A 42 10.36 7.70 -6.97
C LEU A 42 10.99 9.06 -6.71
N GLU A 43 10.52 10.05 -7.46
CA GLU A 43 10.87 11.44 -7.25
C GLU A 43 9.64 12.24 -6.85
N ARG A 44 9.84 13.18 -5.93
CA ARG A 44 8.81 14.15 -5.57
C ARG A 44 8.99 15.39 -6.45
N GLU A 45 7.99 15.68 -7.27
CA GLU A 45 7.91 16.90 -8.05
C GLU A 45 6.77 17.77 -7.50
N ARG A 46 7.12 18.89 -6.88
CA ARG A 46 6.16 19.80 -6.21
C ARG A 46 5.28 19.03 -5.20
N ALA A 47 3.95 19.03 -5.41
CA ALA A 47 2.98 18.37 -4.56
C ALA A 47 2.68 16.90 -4.95
N ARG A 48 3.26 16.39 -6.04
CA ARG A 48 2.99 15.03 -6.56
C ARG A 48 4.23 14.15 -6.50
N VAL A 49 4.02 12.84 -6.41
CA VAL A 49 5.09 11.83 -6.48
C VAL A 49 4.90 11.05 -7.78
N ARG A 50 5.98 10.77 -8.50
CA ARG A 50 5.94 9.97 -9.72
C ARG A 50 7.15 9.06 -9.81
N VAL A 51 7.05 8.03 -10.65
CA VAL A 51 8.21 7.23 -11.03
C VAL A 51 9.16 8.08 -11.86
N ARG A 52 10.45 8.04 -11.53
CA ARG A 52 11.51 8.64 -12.34
C ARG A 52 12.78 7.82 -12.23
N VAL A 53 13.12 7.14 -13.32
CA VAL A 53 14.23 6.17 -13.37
C VAL A 53 15.61 6.81 -13.17
N ALA A 54 15.85 8.00 -13.72
CA ALA A 54 17.20 8.61 -13.72
C ALA A 54 17.58 9.35 -12.43
N THR A 55 16.62 9.92 -11.70
CA THR A 55 16.89 10.78 -10.52
C THR A 55 16.02 10.46 -9.31
N GLY A 56 15.11 9.49 -9.42
CA GLY A 56 14.25 9.06 -8.32
C GLY A 56 15.05 8.37 -7.22
N ARG A 57 14.55 8.46 -5.99
CA ARG A 57 15.09 7.67 -4.88
C ARG A 57 14.62 6.24 -5.02
N GLU A 58 15.50 5.29 -4.75
CA GLU A 58 15.15 3.86 -4.78
C GLU A 58 13.90 3.59 -3.96
N ALA A 59 13.03 2.80 -4.59
CA ALA A 59 11.76 2.38 -4.03
C ALA A 59 11.39 0.99 -4.54
N THR A 60 11.03 0.12 -3.61
CA THR A 60 10.69 -1.27 -3.90
C THR A 60 9.42 -1.66 -3.13
N THR A 61 8.47 -2.25 -3.84
CA THR A 61 7.23 -2.78 -3.27
C THR A 61 7.05 -4.22 -3.75
N GLU A 62 6.92 -5.16 -2.81
CA GLU A 62 6.45 -6.52 -3.13
C GLU A 62 4.94 -6.53 -3.15
N VAL A 63 4.36 -7.25 -4.11
CA VAL A 63 2.91 -7.37 -4.31
C VAL A 63 2.54 -8.84 -4.34
N PHE A 64 1.47 -9.18 -3.64
CA PHE A 64 0.88 -10.51 -3.58
C PHE A 64 -0.59 -10.40 -3.96
N VAL A 65 -1.03 -11.10 -4.99
CA VAL A 65 -2.45 -11.21 -5.34
C VAL A 65 -3.13 -12.04 -4.24
N ARG A 66 -4.19 -11.48 -3.65
CA ARG A 66 -4.98 -12.15 -2.61
C ARG A 66 -6.26 -12.72 -3.18
N GLU A 67 -6.88 -11.98 -4.09
CA GLU A 67 -8.15 -12.34 -4.71
C GLU A 67 -8.32 -11.63 -6.05
N ALA A 68 -8.65 -12.38 -7.10
CA ALA A 68 -9.02 -11.84 -8.39
C ALA A 68 -10.55 -11.70 -8.49
N LEU A 69 -11.03 -10.50 -8.78
CA LEU A 69 -12.44 -10.17 -8.96
C LEU A 69 -12.72 -9.88 -10.45
N ASP A 70 -13.96 -9.59 -10.86
CA ASP A 70 -14.29 -9.40 -12.29
C ASP A 70 -13.45 -8.28 -12.94
N ARG A 71 -13.53 -7.07 -12.38
CA ARG A 71 -12.84 -5.86 -12.90
C ARG A 71 -11.81 -5.28 -11.95
N ALA A 72 -11.46 -6.01 -10.91
CA ALA A 72 -10.54 -5.56 -9.88
C ALA A 72 -9.72 -6.74 -9.33
N THR A 73 -8.65 -6.42 -8.61
CA THR A 73 -7.87 -7.41 -7.88
C THR A 73 -7.60 -6.87 -6.48
N LEU A 74 -7.83 -7.69 -5.46
CA LEU A 74 -7.35 -7.40 -4.12
C LEU A 74 -5.90 -7.88 -4.02
N VAL A 75 -5.00 -6.96 -3.69
CA VAL A 75 -3.58 -7.26 -3.50
C VAL A 75 -3.13 -6.88 -2.11
N GLU A 76 -2.15 -7.62 -1.59
CA GLU A 76 -1.34 -7.21 -0.47
C GLU A 76 -0.06 -6.57 -1.00
N ALA A 77 0.24 -5.35 -0.57
CA ALA A 77 1.46 -4.62 -0.90
C ALA A 77 2.36 -4.51 0.34
N ALA A 78 3.62 -4.89 0.19
CA ALA A 78 4.66 -4.83 1.21
C ALA A 78 5.79 -3.89 0.75
N PRO A 79 5.72 -2.59 1.08
CA PRO A 79 6.76 -1.63 0.69
C PRO A 79 8.02 -1.84 1.53
N ARG A 80 9.12 -2.23 0.87
CA ARG A 80 10.44 -2.38 1.50
C ARG A 80 11.00 -1.03 1.90
N THR A 81 10.80 -0.03 1.06
CA THR A 81 11.13 1.38 1.31
C THR A 81 9.91 2.18 1.80
N GLY A 82 10.14 3.37 2.37
CA GLY A 82 9.07 4.22 2.92
C GLY A 82 8.84 5.52 2.15
N ARG A 83 8.80 5.50 0.81
CA ARG A 83 8.62 6.75 0.04
C ARG A 83 7.17 7.23 0.08
N THR A 84 6.97 8.55 0.04
CA THR A 84 5.63 9.14 0.02
C THR A 84 4.80 8.58 -1.13
N HIS A 85 3.57 8.14 -0.86
CA HIS A 85 2.65 7.57 -1.86
C HIS A 85 3.17 6.35 -2.63
N GLN A 86 4.22 5.67 -2.15
CA GLN A 86 4.93 4.64 -2.89
C GLN A 86 4.03 3.57 -3.51
N ILE A 87 3.20 2.91 -2.69
CA ILE A 87 2.28 1.85 -3.16
C ILE A 87 1.35 2.38 -4.26
N ARG A 88 0.76 3.56 -4.04
CA ARG A 88 -0.19 4.20 -4.95
C ARG A 88 0.46 4.48 -6.31
N VAL A 89 1.66 5.05 -6.31
CA VAL A 89 2.42 5.39 -7.52
C VAL A 89 2.91 4.12 -8.23
N HIS A 90 3.44 3.13 -7.50
CA HIS A 90 3.93 1.88 -8.08
C HIS A 90 2.81 1.11 -8.79
N LEU A 91 1.67 0.91 -8.11
CA LEU A 91 0.54 0.19 -8.68
C LEU A 91 -0.05 0.93 -9.89
N ALA A 92 -0.15 2.26 -9.82
CA ALA A 92 -0.54 3.05 -10.99
C ALA A 92 0.45 2.97 -12.15
N SER A 93 1.76 2.92 -11.86
CA SER A 93 2.82 2.89 -12.89
C SER A 93 2.83 1.62 -13.73
N ILE A 94 2.28 0.53 -13.20
CA ILE A 94 2.12 -0.74 -13.90
C ILE A 94 0.71 -0.92 -14.50
N GLY A 95 -0.12 0.14 -14.54
CA GLY A 95 -1.45 0.11 -15.12
C GLY A 95 -2.58 -0.34 -14.19
N HIS A 96 -2.29 -0.59 -12.91
CA HIS A 96 -3.24 -1.09 -11.92
C HIS A 96 -3.45 -0.09 -10.76
N PRO A 97 -3.98 1.12 -11.02
CA PRO A 97 -4.14 2.12 -9.97
C PRO A 97 -5.10 1.65 -8.87
N VAL A 98 -4.85 2.11 -7.64
CA VAL A 98 -5.68 1.83 -6.46
C VAL A 98 -7.05 2.49 -6.61
N LEU A 99 -8.15 1.73 -6.53
CA LEU A 99 -9.49 2.27 -6.67
C LEU A 99 -9.81 3.32 -5.60
N GLY A 100 -10.49 4.39 -5.99
CA GLY A 100 -10.74 5.56 -5.13
C GLY A 100 -9.60 6.59 -5.10
N ASP A 101 -8.45 6.29 -5.72
CA ASP A 101 -7.31 7.19 -5.78
C ASP A 101 -7.39 8.18 -6.95
N ARG A 102 -7.98 9.35 -6.70
CA ARG A 102 -8.10 10.42 -7.72
C ARG A 102 -6.76 11.01 -8.17
N ALA A 103 -5.70 10.91 -7.36
CA ALA A 103 -4.42 11.53 -7.70
C ALA A 103 -3.60 10.68 -8.69
N TYR A 104 -3.79 9.35 -8.66
CA TYR A 104 -3.01 8.41 -9.47
C TYR A 104 -3.89 7.52 -10.36
N GLY A 105 -5.02 8.04 -10.84
CA GLY A 105 -5.82 7.40 -11.89
C GLY A 105 -6.80 6.32 -11.44
N GLY A 106 -6.99 6.15 -10.13
CA GLY A 106 -7.90 5.18 -9.53
C GLY A 106 -9.34 5.67 -9.30
N GLY A 107 -9.64 6.91 -9.69
CA GLY A 107 -11.01 7.45 -9.65
C GLY A 107 -11.91 6.95 -10.80
N GLY A 108 -13.00 7.66 -11.04
CA GLY A 108 -13.96 7.37 -12.12
C GLY A 108 -15.07 6.39 -11.72
N ASP A 109 -15.87 5.98 -12.70
CA ASP A 109 -17.16 5.30 -12.48
C ASP A 109 -17.05 4.02 -11.66
N GLN A 110 -16.00 3.21 -11.86
CA GLN A 110 -15.80 2.00 -11.07
C GLN A 110 -15.65 2.33 -9.58
N ALA A 111 -14.84 3.32 -9.22
CA ALA A 111 -14.67 3.72 -7.82
C ALA A 111 -15.97 4.30 -7.25
N THR A 112 -16.69 5.09 -8.04
CA THR A 112 -18.00 5.66 -7.65
C THR A 112 -19.04 4.57 -7.39
N ARG A 113 -19.14 3.55 -8.25
CA ARG A 113 -20.07 2.41 -8.08
C ARG A 113 -19.76 1.59 -6.82
N LEU A 114 -18.49 1.50 -6.46
CA LEU A 114 -18.06 0.85 -5.21
C LEU A 114 -18.20 1.75 -3.98
N GLY A 115 -18.67 3.00 -4.13
CA GLY A 115 -18.84 3.95 -3.03
C GLY A 115 -17.54 4.51 -2.46
N LEU A 116 -16.42 4.42 -3.18
CA LEU A 116 -15.11 4.83 -2.68
C LEU A 116 -14.92 6.35 -2.74
N THR A 117 -14.73 6.96 -1.58
CA THR A 117 -14.43 8.40 -1.41
C THR A 117 -12.94 8.68 -1.16
N ARG A 118 -12.15 7.63 -0.93
CA ARG A 118 -10.71 7.66 -0.67
C ARG A 118 -10.04 6.46 -1.35
N PRO A 119 -8.70 6.43 -1.47
CA PRO A 119 -8.01 5.23 -1.94
C PRO A 119 -8.37 4.02 -1.08
N PHE A 120 -8.72 2.91 -1.73
CA PHE A 120 -8.79 1.59 -1.10
C PHE A 120 -7.36 1.12 -0.84
N LEU A 121 -6.75 1.68 0.19
CA LEU A 121 -5.43 1.32 0.70
C LEU A 121 -5.50 1.32 2.22
N HIS A 122 -5.29 0.16 2.83
CA HIS A 122 -5.43 -0.04 4.28
C HIS A 122 -4.19 -0.70 4.85
N SER A 123 -3.61 -0.14 5.92
CA SER A 123 -2.47 -0.72 6.63
C SER A 123 -2.96 -1.83 7.55
N TRP A 124 -3.17 -3.03 7.02
CA TRP A 124 -3.84 -4.09 7.74
C TRP A 124 -2.95 -4.89 8.70
N ARG A 125 -1.62 -4.87 8.49
CA ARG A 125 -0.67 -5.56 9.39
C ARG A 125 0.64 -4.82 9.52
N ILE A 126 1.14 -4.79 10.76
CA ILE A 126 2.47 -4.30 11.09
C ILE A 126 3.19 -5.33 11.98
N GLY A 127 4.45 -5.58 11.69
CA GLY A 127 5.30 -6.49 12.45
C GLY A 127 6.68 -5.88 12.69
N PHE A 128 7.15 -5.91 13.93
CA PHE A 128 8.47 -5.39 14.32
C PHE A 128 8.92 -6.03 15.63
N ASP A 129 10.21 -5.96 15.93
CA ASP A 129 10.74 -6.48 17.19
C ASP A 129 10.64 -5.39 18.27
N HIS A 130 10.11 -5.74 19.45
CA HIS A 130 9.86 -4.75 20.49
C HIS A 130 11.17 -4.05 20.89
N PRO A 131 11.25 -2.71 20.86
CA PRO A 131 12.52 -1.97 20.94
C PRO A 131 13.21 -2.07 22.31
N VAL A 132 12.54 -2.65 23.31
CA VAL A 132 13.08 -2.86 24.66
C VAL A 132 13.27 -4.35 24.98
N THR A 133 12.30 -5.20 24.64
CA THR A 133 12.32 -6.62 25.02
C THR A 133 12.88 -7.53 23.95
N GLY A 134 12.96 -7.07 22.69
CA GLY A 134 13.38 -7.89 21.55
C GLY A 134 12.32 -8.90 21.08
N GLU A 135 11.18 -9.02 21.77
CA GLU A 135 10.11 -9.94 21.40
C GLU A 135 9.42 -9.50 20.11
N ARG A 136 9.05 -10.46 19.26
CA ARG A 136 8.32 -10.19 18.03
C ARG A 136 6.92 -9.65 18.34
N VAL A 137 6.62 -8.44 17.87
CA VAL A 137 5.30 -7.82 17.96
C VAL A 137 4.65 -7.83 16.59
N GLU A 138 3.45 -8.40 16.50
CA GLU A 138 2.59 -8.30 15.33
C GLU A 138 1.22 -7.76 15.71
N ARG A 139 0.71 -6.85 14.90
CA ARG A 139 -0.63 -6.27 15.06
C ARG A 139 -1.33 -6.25 13.72
N GLU A 140 -2.60 -6.60 13.75
CA GLU A 140 -3.48 -6.56 12.61
C GLU A 140 -4.61 -5.57 12.88
N ASP A 141 -5.09 -4.92 11.83
CA ASP A 141 -6.20 -3.99 11.84
C ASP A 141 -7.16 -4.38 10.70
N PRO A 142 -8.39 -4.85 11.00
CA PRO A 142 -9.31 -5.30 9.95
C PRO A 142 -9.68 -4.15 9.01
N LEU A 143 -10.20 -4.51 7.83
CA LEU A 143 -10.69 -3.49 6.91
C LEU A 143 -11.79 -2.65 7.58
N PRO A 144 -11.72 -1.32 7.52
CA PRO A 144 -12.81 -0.46 7.97
C PRO A 144 -14.05 -0.67 7.10
N ASP A 145 -15.22 -0.37 7.68
CA ASP A 145 -16.53 -0.70 7.09
C ASP A 145 -16.74 -0.17 5.67
N ASP A 146 -16.19 1.01 5.37
CA ASP A 146 -16.26 1.62 4.05
C ASP A 146 -15.55 0.77 2.98
N LEU A 147 -14.35 0.29 3.29
CA LEU A 147 -13.57 -0.58 2.39
C LEU A 147 -14.10 -2.00 2.37
N ALA A 148 -14.52 -2.55 3.51
CA ALA A 148 -15.12 -3.88 3.56
C ALA A 148 -16.40 -3.94 2.70
N ARG A 149 -17.23 -2.88 2.73
CA ARG A 149 -18.40 -2.74 1.86
C ARG A 149 -18.00 -2.67 0.38
N ALA A 150 -17.01 -1.85 0.04
CA ALA A 150 -16.54 -1.72 -1.34
C ALA A 150 -15.97 -3.05 -1.88
N LEU A 151 -15.29 -3.84 -1.05
CA LEU A 151 -14.76 -5.15 -1.44
C LEU A 151 -15.88 -6.14 -1.76
N ARG A 152 -16.92 -6.22 -0.91
CA ARG A 152 -18.09 -7.07 -1.19
C ARG A 152 -18.75 -6.70 -2.52
N LEU A 153 -19.03 -5.41 -2.74
CA LEU A 153 -19.61 -4.92 -3.99
C LEU A 153 -18.74 -5.22 -5.23
N ALA A 154 -17.43 -5.35 -5.06
CA ALA A 154 -16.52 -5.69 -6.15
C ALA A 154 -16.51 -7.20 -6.48
N GLY A 155 -16.93 -8.05 -5.54
CA GLY A 155 -17.08 -9.51 -5.74
C GLY A 155 -18.47 -9.96 -6.19
N ASP A 156 -19.50 -9.15 -5.93
CA ASP A 156 -20.89 -9.44 -6.32
C ASP A 156 -21.21 -9.12 -7.80
N GLY A 157 -20.19 -8.78 -8.61
CA GLY A 157 -20.31 -8.26 -9.97
C GLY A 157 -19.92 -9.23 -11.08
#